data_AF-M1CNP9-F1
#
_entry.id   AF-M1CNP9-F1
#
_cell.length_a   1.000
_cell.length_b   1.000
_cell.length_c   1.000
_cell.angle_alpha   90.00
_cell.angle_beta   90.00
_cell.angle_gamma   90.00
#
_symmetry.space_group_name_H-M   'P 1'
#
loop_
_entity.id
_entity.type
_entity.pdbx_description
1 polymer ?
#
loop_
_entity_poly.entity_id
_entity_poly.type
_entity_poly.pdbx_seq_one_letter_code
_entity_poly.pdbx_strand_id
1 'polypeptide(L)'
;MTITGIDDRRYWNHIPTDESRFQTVAYLQQIWWLEVDGDLEFQFPEGTYSLFFRLQLGKATKRHKRRACSYEHVHGWDLKPVQFQLTTGDDCRVTSRCYLDNLGTWMQHHVGDFVVKDATVPTKMKYSLTQIDCTHTKGGLCVDSVLICPSSLAKQLTSC
;
A
#
# COMPACT_ATOMS: atom_id res chain seq x y z
N MET A 1 6.77 5.30 6.90
CA MET A 1 6.79 4.57 5.61
C MET A 1 7.87 5.17 4.74
N THR A 2 8.72 4.33 4.18
CA THR A 2 9.81 4.66 3.27
C THR A 2 9.58 3.93 1.96
N ILE A 3 9.81 4.60 0.83
CA ILE A 3 9.67 4.02 -0.51
C ILE A 3 11.05 4.10 -1.16
N THR A 4 11.57 2.97 -1.64
CA THR A 4 12.90 2.93 -2.25
C THR A 4 12.93 3.79 -3.52
N GLY A 5 13.84 4.76 -3.55
CA GLY A 5 14.03 5.69 -4.67
C GLY A 5 13.02 6.84 -4.76
N ILE A 6 12.23 7.10 -3.72
CA ILE A 6 11.13 8.10 -3.74
C ILE A 6 11.56 9.52 -4.18
N ASP A 7 12.79 9.92 -3.86
CA ASP A 7 13.32 11.25 -4.20
C ASP A 7 13.80 11.35 -5.66
N ASP A 8 13.92 10.22 -6.37
CA ASP A 8 14.34 10.18 -7.76
C ASP A 8 13.14 10.34 -8.70
N ARG A 9 13.06 11.51 -9.33
CA ARG A 9 11.99 11.89 -10.27
C ARG A 9 11.96 11.05 -11.55
N ARG A 10 12.94 10.18 -11.80
CA ARG A 10 12.87 9.20 -12.89
C ARG A 10 11.97 8.01 -12.54
N TYR A 11 11.85 7.71 -11.25
CA TYR A 11 11.07 6.58 -10.76
C TYR A 11 9.74 7.01 -10.15
N TRP A 12 9.74 8.10 -9.36
CA TRP A 12 8.57 8.51 -8.59
C TRP A 12 8.19 9.96 -8.82
N ASN A 13 6.90 10.27 -8.69
CA ASN A 13 6.37 11.63 -8.61
C ASN A 13 5.38 11.72 -7.46
N HIS A 14 5.31 12.89 -6.83
CA HIS A 14 4.17 13.24 -5.98
C HIS A 14 3.07 13.89 -6.82
N ILE A 15 1.87 13.32 -6.80
CA ILE A 15 0.73 13.82 -7.56
C ILE A 15 -0.30 14.39 -6.58
N PRO A 16 -0.70 15.67 -6.72
CA PRO A 16 -1.80 16.22 -5.95
C PRO A 16 -3.13 15.53 -6.28
N THR A 17 -3.91 15.19 -5.26
CA THR A 17 -5.25 14.58 -5.45
C THR A 17 -6.14 14.82 -4.24
N ASP A 18 -7.43 15.07 -4.51
CA ASP A 18 -8.46 15.20 -3.47
C ASP A 18 -8.96 13.82 -2.99
N GLU A 19 -8.51 12.72 -3.62
CA GLU A 19 -8.87 11.34 -3.26
C GLU A 19 -7.99 10.76 -2.15
N SER A 20 -7.04 11.54 -1.65
CA SER A 20 -6.16 11.21 -0.52
C SER A 20 -6.42 12.15 0.64
N ARG A 21 -6.35 11.62 1.87
CA ARG A 21 -6.40 12.43 3.10
C ARG A 21 -5.17 13.33 3.26
N PHE A 22 -4.09 13.03 2.54
CA PHE A 22 -2.82 13.75 2.58
C PHE A 22 -2.66 14.74 1.43
N GLN A 23 -3.70 14.91 0.59
CA GLN A 23 -3.72 15.78 -0.60
C GLN A 23 -2.69 15.44 -1.69
N THR A 24 -1.86 14.43 -1.48
CA THR A 24 -0.86 13.94 -2.42
C THR A 24 -0.69 12.43 -2.30
N VAL A 25 -0.29 11.80 -3.40
CA VAL A 25 0.05 10.36 -3.46
C VAL A 25 1.38 10.17 -4.18
N ALA A 26 2.11 9.12 -3.82
CA ALA A 26 3.32 8.71 -4.53
C ALA A 26 2.94 7.91 -5.77
N TYR A 27 3.34 8.37 -6.95
CA TYR A 27 3.09 7.73 -8.22
C TYR A 27 4.38 7.18 -8.82
N LEU A 28 4.39 5.88 -9.06
CA LEU A 28 5.48 5.20 -9.72
C LEU A 28 5.37 5.40 -11.23
N GLN A 29 6.34 6.08 -11.82
CA GLN A 29 6.51 6.14 -13.28
C GLN A 29 6.98 4.79 -13.80
N GLN A 30 8.10 4.31 -13.26
CA GLN A 30 8.73 3.06 -13.69
C GLN A 30 9.77 2.62 -12.65
N ILE A 31 9.89 1.32 -12.37
CA ILE A 31 10.99 0.75 -11.58
C ILE A 31 11.24 -0.71 -12.00
N TRP A 32 12.41 -1.25 -11.65
CA TRP A 32 12.71 -2.67 -11.83
C TRP A 32 12.26 -3.49 -10.63
N TRP A 33 12.51 -3.06 -9.39
CA TRP A 33 12.00 -3.74 -8.19
C TRP A 33 11.24 -2.74 -7.31
N LEU A 34 10.09 -3.14 -6.79
CA LEU A 34 9.33 -2.33 -5.84
C LEU A 34 9.70 -2.75 -4.42
N GLU A 35 9.98 -1.76 -3.58
CA GLU A 35 10.17 -1.94 -2.14
C GLU A 35 9.61 -0.73 -1.40
N VAL A 36 8.67 -1.00 -0.50
CA VAL A 36 8.06 -0.04 0.40
C VAL A 36 8.07 -0.66 1.78
N ASP A 37 8.63 0.04 2.75
CA ASP A 37 8.77 -0.42 4.11
C ASP A 37 8.15 0.56 5.10
N GLY A 38 7.78 0.07 6.26
CA GLY A 38 7.39 0.89 7.38
C GLY A 38 7.68 0.22 8.70
N ASP A 39 7.97 1.06 9.67
CA ASP A 39 8.16 0.71 11.07
C ASP A 39 7.22 1.62 11.87
N LEU A 40 6.49 1.03 12.81
CA LEU A 40 5.58 1.74 13.69
C LEU A 40 5.70 1.19 15.11
N GLU A 41 5.79 2.11 16.05
CA GLU A 41 5.64 1.84 17.48
C GLU A 41 4.53 2.75 18.02
N PHE A 42 3.43 2.13 18.49
CA PHE A 42 2.26 2.87 18.96
C PHE A 42 1.51 2.12 20.06
N GLN A 43 0.96 2.83 21.04
CA GLN A 43 0.13 2.24 22.10
C GLN A 43 -1.32 2.12 21.62
N PHE A 44 -1.69 0.91 21.18
CA PHE A 44 -3.06 0.60 20.78
C PHE A 44 -3.88 0.17 22.00
N PRO A 45 -5.20 0.44 22.02
CA PRO A 45 -6.13 -0.28 22.89
C PRO A 45 -6.06 -1.79 22.64
N GLU A 46 -6.46 -2.58 23.64
CA GLU A 46 -6.58 -4.03 23.49
C GLU A 46 -7.60 -4.40 22.41
N GLY A 47 -7.26 -5.39 21.58
CA GLY A 47 -8.14 -5.85 20.51
C GLY A 47 -7.39 -6.46 19.32
N THR A 48 -8.16 -6.83 18.31
CA THR A 48 -7.63 -7.36 17.05
C THR A 48 -7.73 -6.30 15.96
N TYR A 49 -6.63 -6.11 15.25
CA TYR A 49 -6.47 -5.08 14.23
C TYR A 49 -5.98 -5.70 12.92
N SER A 50 -6.30 -5.01 11.82
CA SER A 50 -5.88 -5.39 10.47
C SER A 50 -5.14 -4.22 9.83
N LEU A 51 -4.07 -4.52 9.10
CA LEU A 51 -3.25 -3.54 8.37
C LEU A 51 -3.47 -3.66 6.86
N PHE A 52 -3.61 -2.51 6.19
CA PHE A 52 -3.85 -2.43 4.75
C PHE A 52 -2.93 -1.40 4.08
N PHE A 53 -2.51 -1.68 2.85
CA PHE A 53 -2.01 -0.66 1.92
C PHE A 53 -3.15 -0.15 1.04
N ARG A 54 -3.27 1.16 0.90
CA ARG A 54 -4.18 1.78 -0.07
C ARG A 54 -3.45 2.06 -1.38
N LEU A 55 -3.79 1.29 -2.41
CA LEU A 55 -3.13 1.31 -3.71
C LEU A 55 -4.13 1.55 -4.85
N GLN A 56 -3.65 2.07 -5.97
CA GLN A 56 -4.42 2.19 -7.22
C GLN A 56 -3.48 1.99 -8.42
N LEU A 57 -3.91 1.21 -9.40
CA LEU A 57 -3.25 1.19 -10.71
C LEU A 57 -3.83 2.27 -11.61
N GLY A 58 -2.98 3.09 -12.19
CA GLY A 58 -3.33 4.23 -13.02
C GLY A 58 -3.19 5.56 -12.28
N LYS A 59 -3.28 6.64 -13.05
CA LYS A 59 -3.16 8.02 -12.58
C LYS A 59 -4.52 8.71 -12.62
N ALA A 60 -4.99 9.16 -11.47
CA ALA A 60 -6.20 9.98 -11.38
C ALA A 60 -6.04 11.27 -12.21
N THR A 61 -7.06 11.58 -13.01
CA THR A 61 -7.13 12.78 -13.84
C THR A 61 -8.52 13.42 -13.72
N LYS A 62 -8.59 14.75 -13.91
CA LYS A 62 -9.86 15.48 -13.98
C LYS A 62 -10.14 15.81 -15.45
N ARG A 63 -11.19 15.22 -16.03
CA ARG A 63 -11.67 15.56 -17.39
C ARG A 63 -13.05 16.20 -17.27
N HIS A 64 -13.18 17.48 -17.63
CA HIS A 64 -14.44 18.23 -17.52
C HIS A 64 -15.10 18.12 -16.12
N LYS A 65 -14.32 18.28 -15.05
CA LYS A 65 -14.74 18.13 -13.64
C LYS A 65 -15.23 16.73 -13.24
N ARG A 66 -15.20 15.73 -14.13
CA ARG A 66 -15.47 14.33 -13.82
C ARG A 66 -14.16 13.59 -13.51
N ARG A 67 -14.22 12.66 -12.56
CA ARG A 67 -13.12 11.74 -12.26
C ARG A 67 -12.86 10.87 -13.50
N ALA A 68 -11.61 10.82 -13.93
CA ALA A 68 -11.11 9.90 -14.94
C ALA A 68 -9.81 9.27 -14.44
N CYS A 69 -9.40 8.15 -15.03
CA CYS A 69 -8.11 7.54 -14.73
C CYS A 69 -7.38 7.26 -16.05
N SER A 70 -6.10 7.62 -16.11
CA SER A 70 -5.22 7.25 -17.21
C SER A 70 -4.44 5.99 -16.85
N TYR A 71 -4.40 5.04 -17.77
CA TYR A 71 -3.69 3.77 -17.63
C TYR A 71 -2.43 3.66 -18.50
N GLU A 72 -2.07 4.75 -19.19
CA GLU A 72 -1.01 4.76 -20.22
C GLU A 72 0.34 4.19 -19.74
N HIS A 73 0.69 4.40 -18.46
CA HIS A 73 1.94 3.91 -17.88
C HIS A 73 1.78 2.65 -17.02
N VAL A 74 0.60 2.04 -16.96
CA VAL A 74 0.39 0.82 -16.17
C VAL A 74 0.94 -0.38 -16.94
N HIS A 75 1.96 -1.03 -16.38
CA HIS A 75 2.59 -2.21 -16.97
C HIS A 75 3.32 -3.04 -15.91
N GLY A 76 3.53 -4.34 -16.18
CA GLY A 76 4.41 -5.25 -15.41
C GLY A 76 3.79 -5.89 -14.15
N TRP A 77 2.68 -5.38 -13.63
CA TRP A 77 2.10 -5.86 -12.37
C TRP A 77 1.43 -7.24 -12.44
N ASP A 78 1.10 -7.70 -13.63
CA ASP A 78 0.45 -8.98 -13.93
C ASP A 78 1.43 -10.15 -14.05
N LEU A 79 2.73 -9.88 -14.16
CA LEU A 79 3.76 -10.90 -14.39
C LEU A 79 4.15 -11.65 -13.12
N LYS A 80 4.13 -10.99 -11.97
CA LYS A 80 4.34 -11.60 -10.65
C LYS A 80 3.43 -10.96 -9.61
N PRO A 81 3.06 -11.69 -8.54
CA PRO A 81 2.32 -11.08 -7.45
C PRO A 81 3.22 -10.13 -6.66
N VAL A 82 2.63 -9.08 -6.11
CA VAL A 82 3.26 -8.32 -5.03
C VAL A 82 3.20 -9.15 -3.74
N GLN A 83 4.16 -8.94 -2.84
CA GLN A 83 4.20 -9.53 -1.53
C GLN A 83 4.02 -8.46 -0.47
N PHE A 84 3.03 -8.66 0.39
CA PHE A 84 2.83 -7.90 1.61
C PHE A 84 3.36 -8.69 2.79
N GLN A 85 3.96 -8.01 3.76
CA GLN A 85 4.46 -8.62 4.97
C GLN A 85 4.17 -7.76 6.18
N LEU A 86 3.86 -8.41 7.31
CA LEU A 86 3.71 -7.81 8.63
C LEU A 86 4.54 -8.63 9.62
N THR A 87 5.34 -7.95 10.44
CA THR A 87 6.10 -8.53 11.54
C THR A 87 5.77 -7.75 12.81
N THR A 88 5.31 -8.43 13.85
CA THR A 88 5.03 -7.83 15.16
C THR A 88 6.21 -8.01 16.11
N GLY A 89 6.25 -7.27 17.22
CA GLY A 89 7.38 -7.25 18.16
C GLY A 89 7.69 -8.58 18.87
N ASP A 90 6.80 -9.56 18.79
CA ASP A 90 7.00 -10.95 19.21
C ASP A 90 7.62 -11.82 18.09
N ASP A 91 8.16 -11.18 17.05
CA ASP A 91 8.71 -11.79 15.83
C ASP A 91 7.71 -12.67 15.05
N CYS A 92 6.41 -12.57 15.36
CA CYS A 92 5.38 -13.19 14.55
C CYS A 92 5.32 -12.51 13.18
N ARG A 93 5.44 -13.32 12.12
CA ARG A 93 5.51 -12.83 10.74
C ARG A 93 4.40 -13.41 9.89
N VAL A 94 3.59 -12.53 9.31
CA VAL A 94 2.53 -12.85 8.36
C VAL A 94 2.95 -12.35 6.98
N THR A 95 2.62 -13.11 5.93
CA THR A 95 2.94 -12.74 4.55
C THR A 95 1.77 -13.11 3.66
N SER A 96 1.36 -12.19 2.80
CA SER A 96 0.33 -12.41 1.79
C SER A 96 0.86 -12.02 0.41
N ARG A 97 0.31 -12.62 -0.65
CA ARG A 97 0.69 -12.33 -2.04
C ARG A 97 -0.56 -12.21 -2.89
N CYS A 98 -0.63 -11.19 -3.73
CA CYS A 98 -1.69 -11.06 -4.73
C CYS A 98 -1.18 -10.32 -5.96
N TYR A 99 -1.90 -10.45 -7.08
CA TYR A 99 -1.66 -9.61 -8.25
C TYR A 99 -2.34 -8.25 -8.04
N LEU A 100 -1.78 -7.21 -8.66
CA LEU A 100 -2.45 -5.93 -8.80
C LEU A 100 -3.09 -5.90 -10.19
N ASP A 101 -4.40 -6.13 -10.26
CA ASP A 101 -5.16 -6.28 -11.51
C ASP A 101 -6.30 -5.25 -11.65
N ASN A 102 -6.73 -4.62 -10.56
CA ASN A 102 -7.79 -3.64 -10.58
C ASN A 102 -7.29 -2.25 -11.02
N LEU A 103 -7.69 -1.85 -12.22
CA LEU A 103 -7.35 -0.57 -12.83
C LEU A 103 -8.30 0.55 -12.35
N GLY A 104 -7.72 1.69 -12.02
CA GLY A 104 -8.44 2.96 -11.79
C GLY A 104 -9.23 3.05 -10.50
N THR A 105 -9.25 1.98 -9.70
CA THR A 105 -9.96 1.93 -8.42
C THR A 105 -8.96 1.92 -7.27
N TRP A 106 -9.26 2.70 -6.23
CA TRP A 106 -8.50 2.64 -4.98
C TRP A 106 -8.92 1.40 -4.20
N MET A 107 -7.96 0.53 -3.90
CA MET A 107 -8.18 -0.73 -3.19
C MET A 107 -7.40 -0.76 -1.89
N GLN A 108 -8.00 -1.37 -0.86
CA GLN A 108 -7.35 -1.65 0.41
C GLN A 108 -6.78 -3.07 0.36
N HIS A 109 -5.47 -3.20 0.13
CA HIS A 109 -4.79 -4.48 0.09
C HIS A 109 -4.41 -4.93 1.50
N HIS A 110 -4.98 -6.06 1.92
CA HIS A 110 -4.74 -6.63 3.26
C HIS A 110 -3.32 -7.19 3.37
N VAL A 111 -2.61 -6.74 4.41
CA VAL A 111 -1.24 -7.19 4.73
C VAL A 111 -1.28 -8.33 5.74
N GLY A 112 -2.07 -8.16 6.80
CA GLY A 112 -2.15 -9.11 7.90
C GLY A 112 -2.91 -8.55 9.09
N ASP A 113 -3.21 -9.45 10.03
CA ASP A 113 -3.88 -9.14 11.28
C ASP A 113 -2.90 -9.27 12.45
N PHE A 114 -3.12 -8.49 13.50
CA PHE A 114 -2.36 -8.57 14.75
C PHE A 114 -3.27 -8.36 15.97
N VAL A 115 -2.82 -8.86 17.12
CA VAL A 115 -3.55 -8.80 18.39
C VAL A 115 -2.77 -7.98 19.40
N VAL A 116 -3.44 -7.00 19.98
CA VAL A 116 -2.93 -6.19 21.09
C VAL A 116 -3.49 -6.79 22.37
N LYS A 117 -2.61 -7.36 23.20
CA LYS A 117 -2.96 -8.05 24.45
C LYS A 117 -2.87 -7.16 25.69
N ASP A 118 -2.12 -6.07 25.59
CA ASP A 118 -1.85 -5.17 26.70
C ASP A 118 -1.78 -3.74 26.14
N ALA A 119 -2.74 -2.90 26.53
CA ALA A 119 -2.81 -1.51 26.08
C ALA A 119 -1.75 -0.59 26.72
N THR A 120 -1.03 -1.06 27.74
CA THR A 120 0.00 -0.28 28.44
C THR A 120 1.35 -0.32 27.74
N VAL A 121 1.59 -1.35 26.91
CA VAL A 121 2.86 -1.53 26.19
C VAL A 121 2.70 -1.10 24.73
N PRO A 122 3.63 -0.28 24.19
CA PRO A 122 3.63 0.04 22.77
C PRO A 122 3.73 -1.23 21.90
N THR A 123 2.84 -1.36 20.93
CA THR A 123 2.94 -2.40 19.91
C THR A 123 3.93 -1.95 18.85
N LYS A 124 5.01 -2.72 18.70
CA LYS A 124 6.00 -2.57 17.64
C LYS A 124 5.61 -3.44 16.46
N MET A 125 5.65 -2.89 15.26
CA MET A 125 5.49 -3.68 14.06
C MET A 125 6.22 -3.08 12.86
N LYS A 126 6.67 -3.98 11.99
CA LYS A 126 7.23 -3.67 10.67
C LYS A 126 6.29 -4.20 9.61
N TYR A 127 6.11 -3.46 8.54
CA TYR A 127 5.31 -3.90 7.41
C TYR A 127 5.99 -3.53 6.10
N SER A 128 5.72 -4.29 5.05
CA SER A 128 6.27 -4.01 3.73
C SER A 128 5.35 -4.42 2.58
N LEU A 129 5.58 -3.77 1.44
CA LEU A 129 5.05 -4.10 0.13
C LEU A 129 6.25 -4.24 -0.82
N THR A 130 6.42 -5.42 -1.40
CA THR A 130 7.58 -5.73 -2.26
C THR A 130 7.15 -6.41 -3.54
N GLN A 131 7.89 -6.16 -4.61
CA GLN A 131 7.89 -6.99 -5.81
C GLN A 131 9.29 -6.94 -6.43
N ILE A 132 10.14 -7.84 -5.94
CA ILE A 132 11.52 -7.96 -6.37
C ILE A 132 11.56 -8.85 -7.61
N ASP A 133 11.44 -8.21 -8.76
CA ASP A 133 11.58 -8.86 -10.06
C ASP A 133 12.27 -7.94 -11.06
N CYS A 134 13.55 -8.17 -11.30
CA CYS A 134 14.36 -7.37 -12.21
C CYS A 134 14.30 -7.83 -13.68
N THR A 135 13.36 -8.70 -14.05
CA THR A 135 13.21 -9.18 -15.44
C THR A 135 12.44 -8.23 -16.33
N HIS A 136 11.59 -7.38 -15.75
CA HIS A 136 10.76 -6.42 -16.45
C HIS A 136 10.56 -5.17 -15.60
N THR A 137 10.32 -4.04 -16.26
CA THR A 137 9.93 -2.82 -15.57
C THR A 137 8.44 -2.86 -15.22
N LYS A 138 8.08 -2.15 -14.15
CA LYS A 138 6.70 -1.94 -13.71
C LYS A 138 6.45 -0.48 -13.42
N GLY A 139 5.24 -0.01 -13.71
CA GLY A 139 4.90 1.41 -13.64
C GLY A 139 3.41 1.65 -13.46
N GLY A 140 3.04 2.90 -13.21
CA GLY A 140 1.66 3.33 -13.09
C GLY A 140 0.98 2.98 -11.76
N LEU A 141 1.72 2.66 -10.71
CA LEU A 141 1.17 2.42 -9.36
C LEU A 141 1.10 3.71 -8.56
N CYS A 142 -0.07 4.02 -8.00
CA CYS A 142 -0.22 5.00 -6.94
C CYS A 142 -0.18 4.31 -5.57
N VAL A 143 0.67 4.82 -4.69
CA VAL A 143 0.76 4.47 -3.27
C VAL A 143 0.28 5.68 -2.47
N ASP A 144 -0.77 5.51 -1.69
CA ASP A 144 -1.34 6.58 -0.87
C ASP A 144 -0.92 6.44 0.60
N SER A 145 -1.45 5.43 1.27
CA SER A 145 -1.35 5.33 2.72
C SER A 145 -1.42 3.90 3.24
N VAL A 146 -1.07 3.75 4.51
CA VAL A 146 -1.29 2.53 5.27
C VAL A 146 -2.42 2.80 6.26
N LEU A 147 -3.37 1.87 6.34
CA LEU A 147 -4.51 1.94 7.23
C LEU A 147 -4.41 0.82 8.25
N ILE A 148 -4.57 1.17 9.52
CA ILE A 148 -4.74 0.23 10.63
C ILE A 148 -6.12 0.48 11.21
N CYS A 149 -6.93 -0.56 11.32
CA CYS A 149 -8.26 -0.46 11.91
C CYS A 149 -8.63 -1.74 12.67
N PRO A 150 -9.57 -1.68 13.62
CA PRO A 150 -10.10 -2.89 14.25
C PRO A 150 -10.62 -3.88 13.21
N SER A 151 -10.31 -5.17 13.38
CA SER A 151 -10.66 -6.20 12.39
C SER A 151 -12.17 -6.39 12.21
N SER A 152 -12.98 -5.97 13.18
CA SER A 152 -14.44 -5.91 13.06
C SER A 152 -14.90 -4.95 11.96
N LEU A 153 -14.20 -3.81 11.81
CA LEU A 153 -14.47 -2.81 10.76
C LEU A 153 -13.85 -3.22 9.42
N ALA A 154 -12.71 -3.91 9.47
CA ALA A 154 -11.98 -4.39 8.29
C ALA A 154 -12.85 -5.24 7.35
N LYS A 155 -13.79 -6.03 7.88
CA LYS A 155 -14.74 -6.85 7.09
C LYS A 155 -15.56 -6.04 6.08
N GLN A 156 -15.76 -4.74 6.33
CA GLN A 156 -16.47 -3.83 5.43
C GLN A 156 -15.56 -3.23 4.35
N LEU A 157 -14.24 -3.25 4.54
CA LEU A 157 -13.25 -2.70 3.61
C LEU A 157 -12.81 -3.72 2.54
N THR A 158 -12.93 -5.02 2.83
CA THR A 158 -12.64 -6.11 1.91
C THR A 158 -13.84 -6.57 1.08
N SER A 159 -15.03 -6.01 1.33
CA SER A 159 -16.27 -6.34 0.61
C SER A 159 -16.59 -5.30 -0.47
N CYS A 160 -15.81 -5.26 -1.55
CA CYS A 160 -16.15 -4.58 -2.81
C CYS A 160 -15.41 -5.25 -3.97
#